data_AF-A0A7C2E9M1-F1
#
_entry.id   AF-A0A7C2E9M1-F1
#
_cell.length_a   1.000
_cell.length_b   1.000
_cell.length_c   1.000
_cell.angle_alpha   90.00
_cell.angle_beta   90.00
_cell.angle_gamma   90.00
#
_symmetry.space_group_name_H-M   'P 1'
#
loop_
_entity.id
_entity.type
_entity.pdbx_description
1 polymer ?
#
loop_
_entity_poly.entity_id
_entity_poly.type
_entity_poly.pdbx_seq_one_letter_code
_entity_poly.pdbx_strand_id
1 'polypeptide(L)'
;MKLADVKRLAVKRAWNIRFSLPNGLECVIDRHGLARVPGLNGPPDFSLEEGFAAAQNLAVEQGPDPGDRAGARVKRHWFSRSQLEEWVSPAERAGLSAEE
;
A
#
# COMPACT_ATOMS: atom_id res chain seq x y z
N MET A 1 2.99 -8.43 7.84
CA MET A 1 1.97 -7.38 7.64
C MET A 1 0.88 -7.83 6.68
N LYS A 2 -0.33 -7.29 6.88
CA LYS A 2 -1.53 -7.47 6.05
C LYS A 2 -1.74 -6.25 5.13
N LEU A 3 -2.67 -6.38 4.18
CA LEU A 3 -3.07 -5.26 3.32
C LEU A 3 -3.60 -4.07 4.14
N ALA A 4 -4.28 -4.33 5.25
CA ALA A 4 -4.81 -3.31 6.16
C ALA A 4 -3.70 -2.42 6.76
N ASP A 5 -2.55 -3.00 7.12
CA ASP A 5 -1.40 -2.27 7.63
C ASP A 5 -0.84 -1.30 6.59
N VAL A 6 -0.72 -1.76 5.34
CA VAL A 6 -0.22 -0.95 4.24
C VAL A 6 -1.18 0.17 3.88
N LYS A 7 -2.50 -0.10 3.91
CA LYS A 7 -3.52 0.95 3.76
C LYS A 7 -3.37 2.03 4.84
N ARG A 8 -3.20 1.63 6.10
CA ARG A 8 -2.96 2.57 7.20
C ARG A 8 -1.67 3.35 7.02
N LEU A 9 -0.58 2.69 6.59
CA LEU A 9 0.70 3.35 6.30
C LEU A 9 0.57 4.38 5.16
N ALA A 10 -0.12 4.02 4.09
CA ALA A 10 -0.39 4.89 2.95
C ALA A 10 -1.13 6.15 3.38
N VAL A 11 -2.16 6.04 4.24
CA VAL A 11 -2.87 7.20 4.81
C VAL A 11 -1.97 8.02 5.71
N LYS A 12 -1.29 7.36 6.65
CA LYS A 12 -0.46 8.02 7.66
C LYS A 12 0.67 8.85 7.05
N ARG A 13 1.24 8.40 5.93
CA ARG A 13 2.36 9.06 5.25
C ARG A 13 1.98 9.73 3.93
N ALA A 14 0.69 9.74 3.58
CA ALA A 14 0.18 10.21 2.29
C ALA A 14 0.93 9.62 1.07
N TRP A 15 1.13 8.30 1.09
CA TRP A 15 1.87 7.57 0.06
C TRP A 15 0.95 6.80 -0.87
N ASN A 16 1.39 6.67 -2.11
CA ASN A 16 0.81 5.79 -3.10
C ASN A 16 1.66 4.52 -3.19
N ILE A 17 1.06 3.37 -2.89
CA ILE A 17 1.76 2.09 -2.83
C ILE A 17 1.23 1.19 -3.94
N ARG A 18 2.12 0.69 -4.79
CA ARG A 18 1.79 -0.14 -5.94
C ARG A 18 2.43 -1.50 -5.81
N PHE A 19 1.69 -2.54 -6.15
CA PHE A 19 2.20 -3.90 -6.17
C PHE A 19 1.50 -4.73 -7.25
N SER A 20 2.24 -5.67 -7.82
CA SER A 20 1.70 -6.63 -8.77
C SER A 20 0.95 -7.73 -8.03
N LEU A 21 -0.21 -8.08 -8.57
CA LEU A 21 -1.05 -9.18 -8.12
C LEU A 21 -0.68 -10.45 -8.91
N PRO A 22 -0.92 -11.65 -8.34
CA PRO A 22 -0.59 -12.93 -8.99
C PRO A 22 -1.38 -13.21 -10.27
N ASN A 23 -2.51 -12.52 -10.46
CA ASN A 23 -3.33 -12.57 -11.67
C ASN A 23 -2.78 -11.69 -12.82
N GLY A 24 -1.61 -11.08 -12.65
CA GLY A 24 -0.99 -10.19 -13.63
C GLY A 24 -1.54 -8.76 -13.63
N LEU A 25 -2.47 -8.43 -12.74
CA LEU A 25 -2.95 -7.07 -12.54
C LEU A 25 -2.05 -6.28 -11.59
N GLU A 26 -2.14 -4.96 -11.62
CA GLU A 26 -1.50 -4.10 -10.61
C GLU A 26 -2.54 -3.55 -9.66
N CYS A 27 -2.21 -3.56 -8.37
CA CYS A 27 -2.97 -2.90 -7.33
C CYS A 27 -2.25 -1.63 -6.90
N VAL A 28 -3.01 -0.54 -6.77
CA VAL A 28 -2.56 0.79 -6.37
C VAL A 28 -3.34 1.21 -5.15
N ILE A 29 -2.69 1.29 -4.00
CA ILE A 29 -3.21 1.90 -2.78
C ILE A 29 -2.89 3.38 -2.85
N ASP A 30 -3.91 4.22 -2.94
CA ASP A 30 -3.74 5.67 -2.91
C ASP A 30 -3.49 6.17 -1.47
N ARG A 31 -3.00 7.41 -1.32
CA ARG A 31 -2.87 8.11 -0.02
C ARG A 31 -4.14 8.13 0.84
N HIS A 32 -5.31 7.89 0.27
CA HIS A 32 -6.55 7.73 1.02
C HIS A 32 -6.75 6.32 1.61
N GLY A 33 -5.78 5.41 1.45
CA GLY A 33 -5.88 4.01 1.88
C GLY A 33 -6.78 3.17 0.98
N LEU A 34 -7.17 3.71 -0.18
CA LEU A 34 -8.07 3.07 -1.12
C LEU A 34 -7.26 2.22 -2.11
N ALA A 35 -7.42 0.90 -2.04
CA ALA A 35 -6.87 -0.02 -3.02
C ALA A 35 -7.70 0.03 -4.31
N ARG A 36 -7.06 0.36 -5.42
CA ARG A 36 -7.62 0.39 -6.77
C ARG A 36 -6.86 -0.58 -7.65
N VAL A 37 -7.56 -1.32 -8.49
CA VAL A 37 -6.95 -2.22 -9.48
C VAL A 37 -7.37 -1.73 -10.86
N PRO A 38 -6.55 -0.90 -11.55
CA PRO A 38 -6.94 -0.24 -12.80
C PRO A 38 -7.20 -1.16 -14.02
N GLY A 39 -7.20 -2.49 -13.87
CA GLY A 39 -7.61 -3.46 -14.89
C GLY A 39 -8.81 -4.31 -14.49
N LEU A 40 -9.42 -4.04 -13.32
CA LEU A 40 -10.53 -4.82 -12.82
C LEU A 40 -11.83 -4.43 -13.55
N ASN A 41 -12.27 -5.28 -14.48
CA ASN A 41 -13.47 -5.03 -15.31
C ASN A 41 -14.75 -5.67 -14.75
N GLY A 42 -14.65 -6.45 -13.67
CA GLY A 42 -15.78 -7.17 -13.07
C GLY A 42 -15.49 -7.58 -11.62
N PRO A 43 -16.42 -8.29 -10.95
CA PRO A 43 -16.19 -8.79 -9.61
C PRO A 43 -14.94 -9.69 -9.60
N PRO A 44 -13.97 -9.43 -8.71
CA PRO A 44 -12.78 -10.24 -8.64
C PRO A 44 -13.14 -11.62 -8.09
N ASP A 45 -12.68 -12.68 -8.76
CA ASP A 45 -12.64 -14.05 -8.21
C ASP A 45 -11.42 -14.25 -7.30
N PHE A 46 -10.64 -13.20 -7.04
CA PHE A 46 -9.39 -13.24 -6.30
C PHE A 46 -9.42 -12.35 -5.05
N SER A 47 -8.74 -12.79 -4.00
CA SER A 47 -8.54 -11.98 -2.79
C SER A 47 -7.39 -10.99 -2.98
N LEU A 48 -7.67 -9.69 -2.80
CA LEU A 48 -6.62 -8.66 -2.74
C LEU A 48 -5.60 -8.93 -1.62
N GLU A 49 -6.04 -9.55 -0.53
CA GLU A 49 -5.18 -9.87 0.61
C GLU A 49 -4.19 -10.99 0.27
N GLU A 50 -4.64 -12.04 -0.42
CA GLU A 50 -3.74 -13.11 -0.93
C GLU A 50 -2.81 -12.57 -2.02
N GLY A 51 -3.33 -11.74 -2.93
CA GLY A 51 -2.52 -11.14 -3.96
C GLY A 51 -1.43 -10.23 -3.40
N PHE A 52 -1.73 -9.51 -2.32
CA PHE A 52 -0.75 -8.75 -1.55
C PHE A 52 0.23 -9.66 -0.80
N ALA A 53 -0.24 -10.78 -0.23
CA ALA A 53 0.63 -11.74 0.47
C ALA A 53 1.65 -12.39 -0.46
N ALA A 54 1.30 -12.58 -1.73
CA ALA A 54 2.18 -13.07 -2.79
C ALA A 54 3.12 -11.98 -3.36
N ALA A 55 2.78 -10.69 -3.18
CA ALA A 55 3.60 -9.59 -3.66
C ALA A 55 4.86 -9.41 -2.80
N GLN A 56 6.03 -9.48 -3.43
CA GLN A 56 7.32 -9.33 -2.76
C GLN A 56 7.90 -7.91 -2.88
N ASN A 57 7.65 -7.25 -4.00
CA ASN A 57 8.11 -5.90 -4.29
C ASN A 57 6.93 -4.93 -4.26
N LEU A 58 7.07 -3.86 -3.48
CA LEU A 58 6.11 -2.77 -3.42
C LEU A 58 6.80 -1.49 -3.88
N ALA A 59 6.25 -0.86 -4.90
CA ALA A 59 6.68 0.46 -5.32
C ALA A 59 5.93 1.51 -4.51
N VAL A 60 6.64 2.29 -3.70
CA VAL A 60 6.10 3.39 -2.92
C VAL A 60 6.45 4.70 -3.61
N GLU A 61 5.44 5.53 -3.78
CA GLU A 61 5.51 6.87 -4.32
C GLU A 61 5.01 7.83 -3.25
N GLN A 62 5.71 8.95 -3.05
CA GLN A 62 5.13 10.05 -2.29
C GLN A 62 3.95 10.61 -3.09
N GLY A 63 2.80 10.82 -2.43
CA GLY A 63 1.67 11.46 -3.07
C GLY A 63 2.06 12.84 -3.61
N PRO A 64 1.47 13.30 -4.73
CA PRO A 64 1.75 14.63 -5.25
C PRO A 64 1.42 15.66 -4.18
N ASP A 65 2.39 16.51 -3.83
CA ASP A 65 2.14 17.68 -3.02
C ASP A 65 1.20 18.62 -3.81
N PRO A 66 0.14 19.16 -3.20
CA PRO A 66 -0.78 20.05 -3.91
C PRO A 66 -0.14 21.33 -4.46
N GLY A 67 1.15 21.60 -4.20
CA GLY A 67 1.95 22.67 -4.80
C GLY A 67 2.90 22.25 -5.94
N ASP A 68 3.01 20.97 -6.28
CA ASP A 68 3.99 20.51 -7.28
C ASP A 68 3.51 20.72 -8.72
N ARG A 69 4.08 21.75 -9.39
CA ARG A 69 3.85 22.02 -10.81
C ARG A 69 4.36 20.85 -11.65
N ALA A 70 3.45 20.24 -12.41
CA ALA A 70 3.65 19.28 -13.50
C ALA A 70 5.12 19.13 -13.95
N GLY A 71 5.89 18.28 -13.28
CA GLY A 71 7.27 18.04 -13.67
C GLY A 71 8.20 17.44 -12.61
N ALA A 72 7.89 17.48 -11.31
CA ALA A 72 8.76 16.80 -10.36
C ALA A 72 8.62 15.30 -10.53
N ARG A 73 9.74 14.64 -10.84
CA ARG A 73 9.85 13.19 -10.88
C ARG A 73 9.40 12.66 -9.51
N VAL A 74 8.17 12.15 -9.44
CA VAL A 74 7.70 11.40 -8.26
C VAL A 74 8.69 10.27 -8.08
N LYS A 75 9.52 10.37 -7.03
CA LYS A 75 10.56 9.39 -6.77
C LYS A 75 9.88 8.09 -6.35
N ARG A 76 9.76 7.18 -7.31
CA ARG A 76 9.37 5.78 -7.06
C ARG A 76 10.52 5.13 -6.31
N HIS A 77 10.24 4.71 -5.10
CA HIS A 77 11.14 3.91 -4.31
C HIS A 77 10.56 2.50 -4.22
N TRP A 78 11.32 1.52 -4.71
CA TRP A 78 10.97 0.12 -4.54
C TRP A 78 11.42 -0.32 -3.17
N PHE A 79 10.48 -0.85 -2.39
CA PHE A 79 10.75 -1.40 -1.09
C PHE A 79 10.30 -2.86 -1.06
N SER A 80 11.10 -3.68 -0.40
CA SER A 80 10.73 -5.05 -0.10
C SER A 80 9.64 -5.07 0.97
N ARG A 81 8.83 -6.12 0.99
CA ARG A 81 7.81 -6.34 2.03
C ARG A 81 8.37 -6.14 3.44
N SER A 82 9.51 -6.75 3.76
CA SER A 82 10.15 -6.64 5.07
C SER A 82 10.51 -5.20 5.45
N GLN A 83 10.81 -4.35 4.46
CA GLN A 83 11.12 -2.94 4.71
C GLN A 83 9.86 -2.10 4.97
N LEU A 84 8.74 -2.41 4.32
CA LEU A 84 7.45 -1.83 4.72
C LEU A 84 7.02 -2.32 6.10
N GLU A 85 7.28 -3.59 6.43
CA GLU A 85 6.96 -4.16 7.74
C GLU A 85 7.68 -3.44 8.88
N GLU A 86 8.96 -3.10 8.68
CA GLU A 86 9.72 -2.26 9.60
C GLU A 86 9.06 -0.89 9.83
N TRP A 87 8.32 -0.37 8.86
CA TRP A 87 7.66 0.93 8.95
C TRP A 87 6.23 0.84 9.47
N VAL A 88 5.63 -0.35 9.37
CA VAL A 88 4.34 -0.72 9.94
C VAL A 88 4.45 -1.02 11.44
N SER A 89 5.62 -1.45 11.96
CA SER A 89 5.83 -1.74 13.40
C SER A 89 6.81 -0.77 14.07
N PRO A 90 6.66 -0.38 15.37
CA PRO A 90 5.95 -1.08 16.46
C PRO A 90 4.71 -0.38 17.07
N ALA A 91 3.89 0.36 16.31
CA ALA A 91 2.72 1.06 16.87
C ALA A 91 1.46 0.19 17.14
N GLU A 92 1.45 -1.10 16.78
CA GLU A 92 0.33 -2.02 17.08
C GLU A 92 0.51 -2.84 18.37
N ARG A 93 1.62 -2.71 19.13
CA ARG A 93 1.68 -3.33 20.48
C ARG A 93 0.92 -2.56 21.56
N ALA A 94 0.49 -1.33 21.30
CA ALA A 94 -0.20 -0.48 22.29
C ALA A 94 -1.73 -0.40 22.11
N GLY A 95 -2.30 -1.07 21.10
CA GLY A 95 -3.75 -1.03 20.81
C GLY A 95 -4.57 -2.20 21.36
N LEU A 96 -3.93 -3.19 21.97
CA LEU A 96 -4.56 -4.30 22.71
C LEU A 96 -4.19 -4.16 24.19
N SER A 97 -4.62 -3.05 24.80
CA SER A 97 -4.69 -2.88 26.25
C SER A 97 -6.02 -2.21 26.55
N ALA A 98 -7.09 -2.96 26.39
CA ALA A 98 -8.39 -2.68 26.98
C ALA A 98 -9.21 -3.95 26.83
N GLU A 99 -9.16 -4.83 27.84
CA GLU A 99 -10.34 -5.42 28.51
C GLU A 99 -9.87 -5.81 29.93
N GLU A 100 -10.22 -4.99 30.91
CA GLU A 100 -10.23 -5.31 32.35
C GLU A 100 -11.60 -5.91 32.72
#